data_AF-A0A9X2FKY6-F1
#
_entry.id   AF-A0A9X2FKY6-F1
#
_cell.length_a   1.000
_cell.length_b   1.000
_cell.length_c   1.000
_cell.angle_alpha   90.00
_cell.angle_beta   90.00
_cell.angle_gamma   90.00
#
_symmetry.space_group_name_H-M   'P 1'
#
loop_
_entity.id
_entity.type
_entity.pdbx_description
1 polymer ?
#
loop_
_entity_poly.entity_id
_entity_poly.type
_entity_poly.pdbx_seq_one_letter_code
_entity_poly.pdbx_strand_id
1 'polypeptide(L)'
;MAEDKAKTPEEIEQENLEVTMGLIINGGNAKSFAFEAIRAAKTGDFEEAHKKLKESDDALVEAHNTQTGMLTQEAQGNHTKVTLLTVHSQDHMMNAITFRDLAGEIVDLYERVAKLEK
;
A
#
# COMPACT_ATOMS: atom_id res chain seq x y z
N MET A 1 -4.85 -0.98 39.48
CA MET A 1 -4.26 -0.14 38.42
C MET A 1 -3.05 -0.91 37.93
N ALA A 2 -3.12 -1.48 36.72
CA ALA A 2 -1.95 -2.12 36.14
C ALA A 2 -0.97 -1.01 35.77
N GLU A 3 0.24 -1.07 36.32
CA GLU A 3 1.34 -0.20 35.90
C GLU A 3 1.61 -0.49 34.42
N ASP A 4 1.44 0.52 33.58
CA ASP A 4 1.83 0.47 32.18
C ASP A 4 3.37 0.40 32.17
N LYS A 5 3.91 -0.82 32.13
CA LYS A 5 5.37 -1.02 32.11
C LYS A 5 5.87 -0.44 30.79
N ALA A 6 6.73 0.57 30.87
CA ALA A 6 7.42 1.10 29.71
C ALA A 6 8.14 -0.05 28.96
N LYS A 7 7.86 -0.18 27.66
CA LYS A 7 8.48 -1.18 26.78
C LYS A 7 10.00 -1.03 26.78
N THR A 8 10.70 -2.16 26.70
CA THR A 8 12.16 -2.19 26.54
C THR A 8 12.58 -1.70 25.15
N PRO A 9 13.84 -1.28 24.97
CA PRO A 9 14.33 -0.86 23.65
C PRO A 9 14.21 -1.94 22.57
N GLU A 10 14.41 -3.21 22.93
CA GLU A 10 14.29 -4.36 22.02
C GLU A 10 12.84 -4.59 21.58
N GLU A 11 11.88 -4.48 22.49
CA GLU A 11 10.44 -4.58 22.16
C GLU A 11 9.99 -3.47 21.21
N ILE A 12 10.49 -2.24 21.39
CA ILE A 12 10.20 -1.11 20.51
C ILE A 12 10.80 -1.33 19.10
N GLU A 13 12.03 -1.86 19.02
CA GLU A 13 12.66 -2.15 17.73
C GLU A 13 11.92 -3.26 16.98
N GLN A 14 11.45 -4.28 17.69
CA GLN A 14 10.67 -5.37 17.10
C GLN A 14 9.30 -4.93 16.60
N GLU A 15 8.56 -4.12 17.37
CA GLU A 15 7.28 -3.54 16.93
C GLU A 15 7.44 -2.65 15.70
N ASN A 16 8.49 -1.82 15.66
CA ASN A 16 8.80 -1.00 14.49
C ASN A 16 9.14 -1.84 13.26
N LEU A 17 9.83 -2.97 13.44
CA LEU A 17 10.13 -3.90 12.34
C LEU A 17 8.87 -4.57 11.81
N GLU A 18 7.96 -5.01 12.69
CA GLU A 18 6.67 -5.59 12.28
C GLU A 18 5.82 -4.61 11.47
N VAL A 19 5.72 -3.36 11.94
CA VAL A 19 5.05 -2.26 11.21
C VAL A 19 5.69 -2.05 9.84
N THR A 20 7.03 -2.01 9.79
CA THR A 20 7.78 -1.80 8.55
C THR A 20 7.54 -2.94 7.55
N MET A 21 7.54 -4.19 8.01
CA MET A 21 7.28 -5.35 7.16
C MET A 21 5.83 -5.40 6.67
N GLY A 22 4.87 -5.03 7.52
CA GLY A 22 3.46 -4.90 7.12
C GLY A 22 3.27 -3.91 5.97
N LEU A 23 3.92 -2.74 6.04
CA LEU A 23 3.92 -1.75 4.97
C LEU A 23 4.52 -2.28 3.66
N ILE A 24 5.64 -3.01 3.73
CA ILE A 24 6.28 -3.60 2.54
C ILE A 24 5.36 -4.63 1.88
N ILE A 25 4.76 -5.52 2.67
CA ILE A 25 3.89 -6.59 2.16
C ILE A 25 2.65 -5.97 1.52
N ASN A 26 1.95 -5.06 2.22
CA ASN A 26 0.73 -4.45 1.71
C ASN A 26 1.00 -3.54 0.51
N GLY A 27 2.08 -2.75 0.52
CA GLY A 27 2.50 -1.98 -0.65
C GLY A 27 2.87 -2.87 -1.85
N GLY A 28 3.55 -3.99 -1.61
CA GLY A 28 3.87 -5.00 -2.63
C GLY A 28 2.62 -5.65 -3.24
N ASN A 29 1.67 -6.06 -2.40
CA ASN A 29 0.40 -6.65 -2.81
C ASN A 29 -0.44 -5.66 -3.62
N ALA A 30 -0.62 -4.44 -3.12
CA ALA A 30 -1.35 -3.39 -3.81
C ALA A 30 -0.81 -3.15 -5.23
N LYS A 31 0.51 -3.01 -5.36
CA LYS A 31 1.16 -2.84 -6.67
C LYS A 31 0.96 -4.05 -7.58
N SER A 32 1.00 -5.26 -7.02
CA SER A 32 0.83 -6.50 -7.80
C SER A 32 -0.59 -6.62 -8.34
N PHE A 33 -1.61 -6.35 -7.51
CA PHE A 33 -3.00 -6.32 -7.94
C PHE A 33 -3.26 -5.25 -9.00
N ALA A 34 -2.68 -4.06 -8.87
CA ALA A 34 -2.77 -3.02 -9.90
C ALA A 34 -2.16 -3.47 -11.25
N PHE A 35 -1.05 -4.21 -11.24
CA PHE A 35 -0.49 -4.83 -12.45
C PHE A 35 -1.40 -5.90 -13.06
N GLU A 36 -2.01 -6.73 -12.22
CA GLU A 36 -2.97 -7.75 -12.64
C GLU A 36 -4.21 -7.11 -13.28
N ALA A 37 -4.70 -6.00 -12.73
CA ALA A 37 -5.80 -5.24 -13.30
C ALA A 37 -5.50 -4.75 -14.73
N ILE A 38 -4.32 -4.15 -14.94
CA ILE A 38 -3.89 -3.71 -16.27
C ILE A 38 -3.82 -4.89 -17.25
N ARG A 39 -3.33 -6.05 -16.80
CA ARG A 39 -3.24 -7.26 -17.64
C ARG A 39 -4.61 -7.78 -18.04
N ALA A 40 -5.56 -7.83 -17.11
CA ALA A 40 -6.93 -8.25 -17.37
C ALA A 40 -7.65 -7.30 -18.35
N ALA A 41 -7.55 -5.99 -18.14
CA ALA A 41 -8.12 -4.99 -19.04
C ALA A 41 -7.53 -5.07 -20.46
N LYS A 42 -6.22 -5.33 -20.57
CA LYS A 42 -5.56 -5.53 -21.87
C LYS A 42 -6.11 -6.72 -22.66
N THR A 43 -6.62 -7.75 -21.98
CA THR A 43 -7.28 -8.91 -22.62
C THR A 43 -8.79 -8.72 -22.79
N GLY A 44 -9.34 -7.56 -22.42
CA GLY A 44 -10.77 -7.26 -22.48
C GLY A 44 -11.59 -7.81 -21.32
N ASP A 45 -10.93 -8.37 -20.29
CA ASP A 45 -11.58 -8.85 -19.07
C ASP A 45 -11.67 -7.70 -18.07
N PHE A 46 -12.66 -6.82 -18.29
CA PHE A 46 -12.85 -5.64 -17.46
C PHE A 46 -13.43 -5.97 -16.08
N GLU A 47 -14.17 -7.07 -15.94
CA GLU A 47 -14.72 -7.49 -14.65
C GLU A 47 -13.59 -7.88 -13.69
N GLU A 48 -12.64 -8.72 -14.13
CA GLU A 48 -11.48 -9.07 -13.32
C GLU A 48 -10.57 -7.84 -13.13
N ALA A 49 -10.45 -6.95 -14.11
CA ALA A 49 -9.68 -5.72 -13.96
C ALA A 49 -10.19 -4.85 -12.79
N HIS A 50 -11.50 -4.59 -12.74
CA HIS A 50 -12.11 -3.80 -11.65
C HIS A 50 -12.01 -4.49 -10.30
N LYS A 51 -12.17 -5.82 -10.27
CA LYS A 51 -11.95 -6.61 -9.05
C LYS A 51 -10.51 -6.47 -8.55
N LYS A 52 -9.53 -6.52 -9.43
CA LYS A 52 -8.11 -6.37 -9.09
C LYS A 52 -7.75 -4.95 -8.64
N LEU A 53 -8.36 -3.92 -9.23
CA LEU A 53 -8.22 -2.56 -8.72
C LEU A 53 -8.77 -2.44 -7.29
N LYS A 54 -9.90 -3.10 -7.00
CA LYS A 54 -10.46 -3.12 -5.65
C LYS A 54 -9.56 -3.86 -4.64
N GLU A 55 -9.01 -5.01 -5.01
CA GLU A 55 -8.03 -5.72 -4.18
C GLU A 55 -6.77 -4.86 -3.92
N SER A 56 -6.35 -4.06 -4.92
CA SER A 56 -5.29 -3.06 -4.77
C SER A 56 -5.65 -1.99 -3.74
N ASP A 57 -6.87 -1.44 -3.82
CA ASP A 57 -7.39 -0.44 -2.90
C ASP A 57 -7.45 -0.96 -1.45
N ASP A 58 -7.96 -2.16 -1.25
CA ASP A 58 -8.08 -2.76 0.09
C ASP A 58 -6.69 -2.93 0.74
N ALA A 59 -5.69 -3.37 -0.02
CA ALA A 59 -4.30 -3.47 0.45
C ALA A 59 -3.68 -2.09 0.74
N LEU A 60 -3.97 -1.07 -0.09
CA LEU A 60 -3.52 0.30 0.15
C LEU A 60 -4.13 0.90 1.40
N VAL A 61 -5.40 0.64 1.70
CA VAL A 61 -6.08 1.15 2.90
C VAL A 61 -5.38 0.65 4.17
N GLU A 62 -5.02 -0.63 4.24
CA GLU A 62 -4.26 -1.17 5.38
C GLU A 62 -2.88 -0.51 5.53
N ALA A 63 -2.14 -0.40 4.43
CA ALA A 63 -0.83 0.27 4.43
C ALA A 63 -0.96 1.75 4.83
N HIS A 64 -1.99 2.43 4.34
CA HIS A 64 -2.24 3.84 4.59
C HIS A 64 -2.61 4.15 6.02
N ASN A 65 -3.43 3.32 6.65
CA ASN A 65 -3.73 3.45 8.07
C ASN A 65 -2.45 3.34 8.92
N THR A 66 -1.57 2.41 8.55
CA THR A 66 -0.28 2.21 9.22
C THR A 66 0.64 3.42 9.04
N GLN A 67 0.81 3.93 7.80
CA GLN A 67 1.62 5.13 7.54
C GLN A 67 1.06 6.37 8.25
N THR A 68 -0.26 6.54 8.25
CA THR A 68 -0.93 7.66 8.97
C THR A 68 -0.65 7.58 10.47
N GLY A 69 -0.66 6.38 11.05
CA GLY A 69 -0.27 6.15 12.43
C GLY A 69 1.16 6.60 12.72
N MET A 70 2.12 6.23 11.87
CA MET A 70 3.53 6.65 12.01
C MET A 70 3.68 8.18 11.92
N LEU A 71 3.02 8.83 10.96
CA LEU A 71 3.04 10.29 10.82
C LEU A 71 2.40 11.00 12.02
N THR A 72 1.34 10.41 12.59
CA THR A 72 0.68 10.95 13.78
C THR A 72 1.60 10.87 15.01
N GLN A 73 2.31 9.76 15.19
CA GLN A 73 3.30 9.60 16.26
C GLN A 73 4.44 10.62 16.12
N GLU A 74 4.98 10.77 14.91
CA GLU A 74 6.01 11.77 14.59
C GLU A 74 5.54 13.18 14.93
N ALA A 75 4.31 13.57 14.55
CA ALA A 75 3.74 14.88 14.83
C ALA A 75 3.49 15.14 16.33
N GLN A 76 3.33 14.08 17.13
CA GLN A 76 3.22 14.15 18.59
C GLN A 76 4.58 14.25 19.30
N GLY A 77 5.69 14.23 18.54
CA GLY A 77 7.06 14.24 19.07
C GLY A 77 7.62 12.85 19.40
N ASN A 78 6.89 11.79 19.06
CA ASN A 78 7.34 10.41 19.23
C ASN A 78 8.11 9.98 17.98
N HIS A 79 9.37 10.40 17.90
CA HIS A 79 10.22 10.13 16.75
C HIS A 79 10.58 8.66 16.62
N THR A 80 10.24 8.05 15.48
CA THR A 80 10.68 6.69 15.16
C THR A 80 12.09 6.71 14.56
N LYS A 81 12.91 5.72 14.91
CA LYS A 81 14.23 5.54 14.31
C LYS A 81 14.11 5.26 12.82
N VAL A 82 14.60 6.16 11.99
CA VAL A 82 14.66 5.95 10.53
C VAL A 82 15.76 4.96 10.21
N THR A 83 15.39 3.82 9.62
CA THR A 83 16.31 2.81 9.09
C THR A 83 16.13 2.67 7.58
N LEU A 84 17.06 1.97 6.90
CA LEU A 84 16.90 1.67 5.48
C LEU A 84 15.59 0.92 5.19
N LEU A 85 15.19 -0.01 6.05
CA LEU A 85 13.93 -0.74 5.90
C LEU A 85 12.71 0.18 6.08
N THR A 86 12.77 1.14 7.01
CA THR A 86 11.71 2.14 7.19
C THR A 86 11.56 3.02 5.96
N VAL A 87 12.66 3.48 5.35
CA VAL A 87 12.60 4.25 4.09
C VAL A 87 12.05 3.38 2.97
N HIS A 88 12.53 2.15 2.85
CA HIS A 88 12.09 1.20 1.83
C HIS A 88 10.60 0.87 1.91
N SER A 89 10.04 0.74 3.12
CA SER A 89 8.61 0.50 3.29
C SER A 89 7.75 1.68 2.83
N GLN A 90 8.20 2.91 3.08
CA GLN A 90 7.57 4.13 2.58
C GLN A 90 7.67 4.23 1.04
N ASP A 91 8.81 3.87 0.45
CA ASP A 91 9.00 3.82 -1.00
C ASP A 91 8.04 2.81 -1.65
N HIS A 92 7.88 1.62 -1.06
CA HIS A 92 6.93 0.62 -1.52
C HIS A 92 5.50 1.15 -1.52
N MET A 93 5.11 1.81 -0.44
CA MET A 93 3.76 2.34 -0.28
C MET A 93 3.46 3.47 -1.28
N MET A 94 4.32 4.48 -1.37
CA MET A 94 4.09 5.61 -2.28
C MET A 94 4.11 5.20 -3.76
N ASN A 95 4.97 4.23 -4.10
CA ASN A 95 4.98 3.63 -5.43
C ASN A 95 3.66 2.87 -5.70
N ALA A 96 3.16 2.11 -4.73
CA ALA A 96 1.90 1.38 -4.88
C ALA A 96 0.70 2.31 -5.11
N ILE A 97 0.61 3.42 -4.36
CA ILE A 97 -0.43 4.45 -4.55
C ILE A 97 -0.38 4.99 -5.98
N THR A 98 0.78 5.49 -6.39
CA THR A 98 0.95 6.05 -7.73
C THR A 98 0.64 5.04 -8.83
N PHE A 99 1.03 3.79 -8.62
CA PHE A 99 0.82 2.72 -9.59
C PHE A 99 -0.66 2.31 -9.68
N ARG A 100 -1.38 2.27 -8.56
CA ARG A 100 -2.83 2.03 -8.54
C ARG A 100 -3.58 3.13 -9.28
N ASP A 101 -3.23 4.39 -9.04
CA ASP A 101 -3.89 5.54 -9.69
C ASP A 101 -3.72 5.45 -11.21
N LEU A 102 -2.47 5.21 -11.66
CA LEU A 102 -2.18 5.03 -13.07
C LEU A 102 -2.84 3.77 -13.65
N ALA A 103 -2.93 2.67 -12.89
CA ALA A 103 -3.61 1.46 -13.33
C ALA A 103 -5.10 1.71 -13.62
N GLY A 104 -5.78 2.51 -12.78
CA GLY A 104 -7.15 2.94 -13.02
C GLY A 104 -7.31 3.66 -14.37
N GLU A 105 -6.47 4.67 -14.62
CA GLU A 105 -6.47 5.42 -15.89
C GLU A 105 -6.20 4.51 -17.11
N ILE A 106 -5.32 3.52 -16.96
CA ILE A 106 -5.01 2.55 -18.02
C ILE A 106 -6.19 1.60 -18.27
N VAL A 107 -6.87 1.13 -17.23
CA VAL A 107 -8.07 0.29 -17.36
C VAL A 107 -9.18 1.06 -18.09
N ASP A 108 -9.42 2.32 -17.70
CA ASP A 108 -10.39 3.21 -18.35
C ASP A 108 -10.04 3.46 -19.83
N LEU A 109 -8.74 3.61 -20.14
CA LEU A 109 -8.25 3.74 -21.51
C LEU A 109 -8.59 2.49 -22.34
N TYR A 110 -8.32 1.28 -21.82
CA TYR A 110 -8.63 0.04 -22.52
C TYR A 110 -10.14 -0.14 -22.73
N GLU A 111 -10.97 0.21 -21.75
CA GLU A 111 -12.43 0.20 -21.93
C GLU A 111 -12.89 1.14 -23.04
N ARG A 112 -12.31 2.34 -23.11
CA ARG A 112 -12.63 3.31 -24.15
C ARG A 112 -12.22 2.80 -25.54
N VAL A 113 -11.04 2.22 -25.66
CA VAL A 113 -10.57 1.61 -26.92
C VAL A 113 -11.49 0.47 -27.34
N ALA A 114 -11.85 -0.44 -26.43
CA ALA A 114 -12.75 -1.56 -26.72
C ALA A 114 -14.17 -1.11 -27.15
N LYS A 115 -14.63 0.06 -26.70
CA LYS A 115 -15.89 0.67 -27.16
C LYS A 115 -15.79 1.25 -28.57
N LEU A 116 -14.61 1.72 -28.98
CA LEU A 116 -14.35 2.30 -30.31
C LEU A 116 -14.04 1.26 -31.39
N GLU A 117 -13.57 0.07 -31.00
CA GLU A 117 -13.31 -1.05 -31.91
C GLU A 117 -14.58 -1.85 -32.27
N LYS A 118 -15.74 -1.50 -31.68
CA LYS A 118 -17.07 -2.04 -32.02
C LYS A 118 -17.72 -1.24 -33.13
#